data_AF-A0A3C0NHR0-F1
#
_entry.id   AF-A0A3C0NHR0-F1
#
_cell.length_a   1.000
_cell.length_b   1.000
_cell.length_c   1.000
_cell.angle_alpha   90.00
_cell.angle_beta   90.00
_cell.angle_gamma   90.00
#
_symmetry.space_group_name_H-M   'P 1'
#
loop_
_entity.id
_entity.type
_entity.pdbx_description
1 polymer ?
#
loop_
_entity_poly.entity_id
_entity_poly.type
_entity_poly.pdbx_seq_one_letter_code
_entity_poly.pdbx_strand_id
1 'polypeptide(L)'
;LGCKRIMEHPGAIAYGKQYPEFWVQMPIDGQPATVGNGTHIGFIAPTKESVHAFYQAALAAGGIDDGAPGPRPDYGEPYYGCFVRDPDGHKV
;
A
#
# COMPACT_ATOMS: atom_id res chain seq x y z
N LEU A 1 -6.96 5.87 -5.36
CA LEU A 1 -7.60 5.09 -4.27
C LEU A 1 -8.54 5.91 -3.39
N GLY A 2 -8.38 7.24 -3.29
CA GLY A 2 -9.29 8.11 -2.55
C GLY A 2 -9.01 8.18 -1.04
N CYS A 3 -7.99 7.47 -0.56
CA CYS A 3 -7.50 7.59 0.80
C CYS A 3 -6.78 8.94 0.99
N LYS A 4 -6.94 9.51 2.18
CA LYS A 4 -6.28 10.73 2.64
C LYS A 4 -5.79 10.53 4.06
N ARG A 5 -4.91 11.42 4.53
CA ARG A 5 -4.57 11.49 5.95
C ARG A 5 -5.82 11.88 6.74
N ILE A 6 -6.25 11.03 7.66
CA ILE A 6 -7.43 11.25 8.52
C ILE A 6 -7.01 11.80 9.88
N MET A 7 -5.85 11.37 10.38
CA MET A 7 -5.39 11.72 11.72
C MET A 7 -3.87 11.66 11.83
N GLU A 8 -3.31 12.41 12.76
CA GLU A 8 -1.91 12.37 13.14
C GLU A 8 -1.80 12.34 14.66
N HIS A 9 -0.95 11.44 15.15
CA HIS A 9 -0.51 11.35 16.54
C HIS A 9 1.01 11.41 16.58
N PRO A 10 1.62 11.73 17.74
CA PRO A 10 3.08 11.64 17.88
C PRO A 10 3.60 10.25 17.46
N GLY A 11 4.39 10.21 16.39
CA GLY A 11 4.98 8.97 15.86
C GLY A 11 4.07 8.10 14.98
N ALA A 12 2.84 8.52 14.67
CA ALA A 12 1.93 7.74 13.84
C ALA A 12 0.98 8.60 12.99
N ILE A 13 0.74 8.16 11.75
CA ILE A 13 -0.20 8.80 10.82
C ILE A 13 -1.23 7.76 10.38
N ALA A 14 -2.50 8.14 10.43
CA ALA A 14 -3.62 7.33 9.96
C ALA A 14 -4.13 7.81 8.59
N TYR A 15 -4.36 6.86 7.69
CA TYR A 15 -4.95 7.05 6.38
C TYR A 15 -6.28 6.32 6.26
N GLY A 16 -7.18 6.84 5.42
CA GLY A 16 -8.46 6.22 5.10
C GLY A 16 -9.34 7.14 4.25
N LYS A 17 -10.57 6.71 3.93
CA LYS A 17 -11.51 7.53 3.13
C LYS A 17 -12.37 8.44 4.01
N GLN A 18 -12.94 7.86 5.07
CA GLN A 18 -13.82 8.55 6.02
C GLN A 18 -13.34 8.45 7.46
N TYR A 19 -12.75 7.32 7.84
CA TYR A 19 -12.20 7.03 9.17
C TYR A 19 -10.82 6.36 9.03
N PRO A 20 -10.04 6.24 10.12
CA PRO A 20 -8.76 5.53 10.10
C PRO A 20 -8.90 4.07 9.64
N GLU A 21 -8.23 3.70 8.55
CA GLU A 21 -8.24 2.35 7.96
C GLU A 21 -6.84 1.72 7.95
N PHE A 22 -5.80 2.54 7.77
CA PHE A 22 -4.41 2.11 7.69
C PHE A 22 -3.51 3.06 8.47
N TRP A 23 -2.56 2.52 9.23
CA TRP A 23 -1.65 3.29 10.07
C TRP A 23 -0.21 3.03 9.68
N VAL A 24 0.55 4.11 9.54
CA VAL A 24 2.00 4.09 9.43
C VAL A 24 2.53 4.68 10.72
N GLN A 25 3.36 3.93 11.44
CA GLN A 25 3.86 4.32 12.75
C GLN A 25 5.32 3.94 12.93
N MET A 26 6.03 4.70 13.76
CA MET A 26 7.34 4.29 14.27
C MET A 26 7.20 2.99 15.08
N PRO A 27 8.15 2.05 14.98
CA PRO A 27 8.14 0.83 15.80
C PRO A 27 8.09 1.15 17.30
N ILE A 28 7.19 0.49 18.02
CA ILE A 28 6.90 0.76 19.44
C ILE A 28 8.08 0.36 20.35
N ASP A 29 8.84 -0.66 19.94
CA ASP A 29 10.01 -1.16 20.67
C ASP A 29 11.31 -0.40 20.32
N GLY A 30 11.22 0.62 19.47
CA GLY A 30 12.36 1.44 19.03
C GLY A 30 13.36 0.73 18.13
N GLN A 31 13.08 -0.51 17.69
CA GLN A 31 13.91 -1.19 16.71
C GLN A 31 13.62 -0.68 15.29
N PRO A 32 14.50 -0.93 14.30
CA PRO A 32 14.20 -0.62 12.91
C PRO A 32 12.90 -1.30 12.43
N ALA A 33 12.18 -0.65 11.50
CA ALA A 33 11.04 -1.28 10.85
C ALA A 33 11.45 -2.57 10.14
N THR A 34 10.59 -3.59 10.14
CA THR A 34 10.86 -4.87 9.48
C THR A 34 9.64 -5.35 8.71
N VAL A 35 9.89 -6.09 7.63
CA VAL A 35 8.84 -6.71 6.82
C VAL A 35 8.44 -8.06 7.40
N GLY A 36 7.13 -8.35 7.41
CA GLY A 36 6.63 -9.68 7.75
C GLY A 36 6.86 -10.66 6.60
N ASN A 37 7.31 -11.89 6.91
CA ASN A 37 7.47 -12.93 5.90
C ASN A 37 6.09 -13.32 5.32
N GLY A 38 5.91 -13.16 4.01
CA GLY A 38 4.64 -13.42 3.32
C GLY A 38 3.54 -12.41 3.63
N THR A 39 3.85 -11.30 4.31
CA THR A 39 2.86 -10.24 4.60
C THR A 39 2.81 -9.23 3.46
N HIS A 40 1.60 -8.83 3.09
CA HIS A 40 1.35 -7.69 2.22
C HIS A 40 0.07 -6.97 2.62
N ILE A 41 -0.05 -5.70 2.22
CA ILE A 41 -1.20 -4.86 2.55
C ILE A 41 -1.93 -4.50 1.26
N GLY A 42 -3.11 -5.09 1.06
CA GLY A 42 -3.93 -4.81 -0.12
C GLY A 42 -4.90 -3.65 0.09
N PHE A 43 -4.92 -2.70 -0.84
CA PHE A 43 -5.93 -1.64 -0.89
C PHE A 43 -6.93 -1.87 -2.02
N ILE A 44 -8.22 -1.70 -1.73
CA ILE A 44 -9.27 -1.86 -2.75
C ILE A 44 -9.23 -0.67 -3.72
N ALA A 45 -8.95 -0.97 -4.99
CA ALA A 45 -9.07 -0.06 -6.11
C ALA A 45 -10.47 -0.19 -6.74
N PRO A 46 -11.23 0.91 -6.93
CA PRO A 46 -12.57 0.85 -7.52
C PRO A 46 -12.55 0.55 -9.02
N THR A 47 -11.42 0.77 -9.70
CA THR A 47 -11.28 0.58 -11.15
C THR A 47 -9.84 0.17 -11.53
N LYS A 48 -9.66 -0.37 -12.74
CA LYS A 48 -8.33 -0.70 -13.29
C LYS A 48 -7.46 0.55 -13.45
N GLU A 49 -8.06 1.68 -13.79
CA GLU A 49 -7.37 2.98 -13.89
C GLU A 49 -6.85 3.41 -12.52
N SER A 50 -7.60 3.14 -11.45
CA SER A 50 -7.16 3.42 -10.08
C SER A 50 -5.96 2.57 -9.67
N VAL A 51 -5.83 1.34 -10.18
CA VAL A 51 -4.66 0.48 -9.98
C VAL A 51 -3.44 1.10 -10.67
N HIS A 52 -3.58 1.50 -11.94
CA HIS A 52 -2.48 2.16 -12.66
C HIS A 52 -2.08 3.48 -12.01
N ALA A 53 -3.04 4.31 -11.62
CA ALA A 53 -2.77 5.59 -10.98
C ALA A 53 -2.04 5.41 -9.64
N PHE A 54 -2.43 4.41 -8.84
CA PHE A 54 -1.70 4.06 -7.63
C PHE A 54 -0.26 3.61 -7.94
N TYR A 55 -0.08 2.67 -8.87
CA TYR A 55 1.23 2.15 -9.23
C TYR A 55 2.19 3.26 -9.69
N GLN A 56 1.75 4.14 -10.60
CA GLN A 56 2.57 5.25 -11.08
C GLN A 56 2.91 6.26 -9.97
N ALA A 57 1.94 6.58 -9.10
CA ALA A 57 2.17 7.47 -7.97
C ALA A 57 3.16 6.87 -6.96
N ALA A 58 3.06 5.57 -6.69
CA ALA A 58 3.98 4.86 -5.80
C ALA A 58 5.42 4.86 -6.33
N LEU A 59 5.62 4.55 -7.62
CA LEU A 59 6.95 4.62 -8.23
C LEU A 59 7.52 6.04 -8.22
N ALA A 60 6.71 7.05 -8.54
CA ALA A 60 7.13 8.45 -8.49
C ALA A 60 7.51 8.92 -7.07
N ALA A 61 6.94 8.31 -6.04
CA ALA A 61 7.25 8.57 -4.63
C ALA A 61 8.47 7.77 -4.10
N GLY A 62 9.17 7.04 -4.97
CA GLY A 62 10.35 6.23 -4.60
C GLY A 62 10.04 4.78 -4.24
N GLY A 63 8.80 4.32 -4.44
CA GLY A 63 8.45 2.91 -4.38
C GLY A 63 9.15 2.11 -5.48
N ILE A 64 9.37 0.83 -5.23
CA ILE A 64 10.04 -0.09 -6.15
C ILE A 64 8.99 -1.01 -6.78
N ASP A 65 9.09 -1.27 -8.08
CA ASP A 65 8.23 -2.25 -8.77
C ASP A 65 8.40 -3.66 -8.17
N ASP A 66 7.27 -4.32 -7.88
CA ASP A 66 7.20 -5.74 -7.50
C ASP A 66 6.03 -6.45 -8.21
N GLY A 67 5.57 -5.87 -9.33
CA GLY A 67 4.51 -6.41 -10.17
C GLY A 67 3.63 -5.32 -10.78
N ALA A 68 3.89 -4.98 -12.05
CA ALA A 68 3.10 -4.02 -12.81
C ALA A 68 1.57 -4.30 -12.84
N PRO A 69 0.72 -3.28 -13.03
CA PRO A 69 -0.73 -3.44 -13.15
C PRO A 69 -1.12 -4.49 -14.20
N GLY A 70 -1.96 -5.44 -13.80
CA GLY A 70 -2.41 -6.51 -14.69
C GLY A 70 -3.37 -7.49 -14.04
N PRO A 71 -3.92 -8.43 -14.83
CA PRO A 71 -4.67 -9.55 -14.27
C PRO A 71 -3.77 -10.42 -13.37
N ARG A 72 -4.37 -11.10 -12.40
CA ARG A 72 -3.71 -12.10 -11.54
C ARG A 72 -4.48 -13.42 -11.63
N PRO A 73 -4.26 -14.22 -12.69
CA PRO A 73 -5.06 -15.42 -12.95
C PRO A 73 -4.99 -16.43 -11.80
N ASP A 74 -3.86 -16.49 -11.08
CA ASP A 74 -3.67 -17.36 -9.92
C ASP A 74 -4.62 -17.02 -8.74
N TYR A 75 -5.18 -15.80 -8.71
CA TYR A 75 -6.12 -15.34 -7.68
C TYR A 75 -7.58 -15.40 -8.16
N GLY A 76 -7.79 -15.80 -9.42
CA GLY A 76 -9.09 -15.84 -10.08
C GLY A 76 -9.22 -14.83 -11.21
N GLU A 77 -10.06 -15.17 -12.19
CA GLU A 77 -10.32 -14.40 -13.39
C GLU A 77 -10.69 -12.90 -13.19
N PRO A 78 -11.46 -12.50 -12.14
CA PRO A 78 -11.79 -11.08 -11.94
C PRO A 78 -10.67 -10.27 -11.29
N TYR A 79 -9.59 -10.90 -10.79
CA TYR A 79 -8.58 -10.18 -10.02
C TYR A 79 -7.67 -9.35 -10.93
N TYR A 80 -7.63 -8.04 -10.67
CA TYR A 80 -6.75 -7.09 -11.35
C TYR A 80 -6.05 -6.22 -10.31
N GLY A 81 -4.72 -6.17 -10.36
CA GLY A 81 -3.93 -5.46 -9.34
C GLY A 81 -2.51 -5.18 -9.78
N CYS A 82 -1.75 -4.56 -8.88
CA CYS A 82 -0.32 -4.33 -8.98
C CYS A 82 0.31 -4.55 -7.60
N PHE A 83 1.63 -4.59 -7.56
CA PHE A 83 2.39 -4.63 -6.32
C PHE A 83 3.57 -3.67 -6.40
N VAL A 84 3.83 -2.99 -5.29
CA VAL A 84 5.00 -2.13 -5.09
C VAL A 84 5.63 -2.42 -3.74
N ARG A 85 6.92 -2.14 -3.62
CA ARG A 85 7.60 -2.07 -2.33
C ARG A 85 7.68 -0.62 -1.88
N ASP A 86 7.26 -0.37 -0.66
CA ASP A 86 7.46 0.94 -0.05
C ASP A 86 8.95 1.15 0.34
N PRO A 87 9.34 2.34 0.82
CA PRO A 87 10.73 2.63 1.19
C PRO A 87 11.31 1.74 2.29
N ASP A 88 10.46 1.15 3.14
CA ASP A 88 10.85 0.23 4.21
C ASP A 88 10.80 -1.25 3.76
N GLY A 89 10.42 -1.50 2.50
CA GLY A 89 10.40 -2.81 1.86
C GLY A 89 9.08 -3.58 2.02
N HIS A 90 8.06 -3.00 2.64
CA HIS A 90 6.75 -3.63 2.79
C HIS A 90 6.10 -3.81 1.42
N LYS A 91 5.51 -5.00 1.20
CA LYS A 91 4.74 -5.27 -0.02
C LYS A 91 3.36 -4.66 0.10
N VAL A 92 3.02 -3.78 -0.84
CA VAL A 92 1.70 -3.15 -0.98
C VAL A 92 1.11 -3.55 -2.31
#